data_AF-A0A926Y3E4-F1
#
_entry.id   AF-A0A926Y3E4-F1
#
_cell.length_a   1.000
_cell.length_b   1.000
_cell.length_c   1.000
_cell.angle_alpha   90.00
_cell.angle_beta   90.00
_cell.angle_gamma   90.00
#
_symmetry.space_group_name_H-M   'P 1'
#
loop_
_entity.id
_entity.type
_entity.pdbx_description
1 polymer ?
#
loop_
_entity_poly.entity_id
_entity_poly.type
_entity_poly.pdbx_seq_one_letter_code
_entity_poly.pdbx_strand_id
1 'polypeptide(L)'
;MPSQKDFLKDIIERAPVNSIWQISVDSWPALKEILSDVSLIDDLYIKVIITQSSRGELLALIDKYPFHDWIIHQSIIDPLNVCLMNSFDHMSTLAINHSFPDSESLLLKYKDEDLLFIE
;
A
#
# COMPACT_ATOMS: atom_id res chain seq x y z
N MET A 1 -15.37 10.31 4.99
CA MET A 1 -14.41 9.19 5.07
C MET A 1 -13.13 9.63 4.38
N PRO A 2 -11.94 9.25 4.88
CA PRO A 2 -10.69 9.42 4.16
C PRO A 2 -10.77 8.72 2.79
N SER A 3 -10.06 9.23 1.79
CA SER A 3 -10.02 8.59 0.46
C SER A 3 -9.05 7.41 0.43
N GLN A 4 -9.16 6.54 -0.60
CA GLN A 4 -8.16 5.49 -0.85
C GLN A 4 -6.76 6.08 -1.05
N LYS A 5 -6.67 7.27 -1.67
CA LYS A 5 -5.42 8.02 -1.78
C LYS A 5 -4.85 8.37 -0.42
N ASP A 6 -5.67 8.84 0.51
CA ASP A 6 -5.22 9.17 1.87
C ASP A 6 -4.71 7.92 2.59
N PHE A 7 -5.40 6.79 2.48
CA PHE A 7 -4.93 5.52 3.03
C PHE A 7 -3.59 5.12 2.42
N LEU A 8 -3.47 5.18 1.09
CA LEU A 8 -2.24 4.82 0.39
C LEU A 8 -1.05 5.66 0.88
N LYS A 9 -1.25 6.97 1.04
CA LYS A 9 -0.21 7.83 1.60
C LYS A 9 0.15 7.41 3.03
N ASP A 10 -0.85 7.17 3.85
CA ASP A 10 -0.67 6.82 5.24
C ASP A 10 0.10 5.50 5.44
N ILE A 11 -0.16 4.50 4.60
CA ILE A 11 0.53 3.21 4.66
C ILE A 11 1.98 3.35 4.17
N ILE A 12 2.24 4.10 3.10
CA ILE A 12 3.59 4.27 2.55
C ILE A 12 4.46 5.11 3.49
N GLU A 13 3.86 6.10 4.15
CA GLU A 13 4.54 6.93 5.14
C GLU A 13 4.99 6.11 6.36
N ARG A 14 4.16 5.16 6.81
CA ARG A 14 4.39 4.35 8.02
C ARG A 14 5.07 3.02 7.76
N ALA A 15 5.02 2.51 6.54
CA ALA A 15 5.59 1.22 6.20
C ALA A 15 7.08 1.16 6.60
N PRO A 16 7.52 0.07 7.25
CA PRO A 16 8.91 -0.09 7.66
C PRO A 16 9.88 0.10 6.50
N VAL A 17 11.05 0.67 6.78
CA VAL A 17 12.12 0.77 5.78
C VAL A 17 12.55 -0.64 5.38
N ASN A 18 12.82 -0.83 4.09
CA ASN A 18 13.12 -2.09 3.41
C ASN A 18 11.92 -3.06 3.29
N SER A 19 10.70 -2.63 3.64
CA SER A 19 9.51 -3.38 3.26
C SER A 19 9.26 -3.30 1.75
N ILE A 20 8.52 -4.26 1.23
CA ILE A 20 8.07 -4.33 -0.15
C ILE A 20 6.60 -3.93 -0.16
N TRP A 21 6.28 -2.86 -0.87
CA TRP A 21 4.92 -2.60 -1.31
C TRP A 21 4.67 -3.38 -2.58
N GLN A 22 3.74 -4.31 -2.50
CA GLN A 22 3.37 -5.17 -3.60
C GLN A 22 1.92 -4.88 -3.97
N ILE A 23 1.66 -4.66 -5.25
CA ILE A 23 0.36 -4.28 -5.79
C ILE A 23 0.05 -5.22 -6.95
N SER A 24 -1.18 -5.73 -7.03
CA SER A 24 -1.57 -6.59 -8.14
C SER A 24 -1.55 -5.83 -9.48
N VAL A 25 -1.05 -6.46 -10.53
CA VAL A 25 -0.90 -5.86 -11.87
C VAL A 25 -2.23 -5.55 -12.58
N ASP A 26 -3.33 -6.12 -12.10
CA ASP A 26 -4.71 -5.87 -12.55
C ASP A 26 -5.36 -4.66 -11.84
N SER A 27 -4.68 -4.09 -10.86
CA SER A 27 -5.05 -2.80 -10.27
C SER A 27 -4.92 -1.68 -11.30
N TRP A 28 -5.17 -0.44 -10.88
CA TRP A 28 -5.18 0.75 -11.72
C TRP A 28 -4.15 0.70 -12.88
N PRO A 29 -4.61 0.65 -14.16
CA PRO A 29 -3.74 0.32 -15.29
C PRO A 29 -2.51 1.23 -15.48
N ALA A 30 -2.63 2.51 -15.10
CA ALA A 30 -1.54 3.47 -15.22
C ALA A 30 -0.44 3.27 -14.17
N LEU A 31 -0.66 2.49 -13.10
CA LEU A 31 0.33 2.26 -12.04
C LEU A 31 1.65 1.71 -12.58
N LYS A 32 1.59 0.80 -13.54
CA LYS A 32 2.81 0.20 -14.15
C LYS A 32 3.69 1.27 -14.78
N GLU A 33 3.07 2.20 -15.51
CA GLU A 33 3.79 3.29 -16.17
C GLU A 33 4.31 4.30 -15.14
N ILE A 34 3.46 4.70 -14.18
CA ILE A 34 3.79 5.66 -13.12
C ILE A 34 4.95 5.17 -12.25
N LEU A 35 4.98 3.88 -11.93
CA LEU A 35 5.96 3.27 -11.03
C LEU A 35 7.15 2.63 -11.77
N SER A 36 7.21 2.70 -13.10
CA SER A 36 8.17 1.95 -13.91
C SER A 36 9.64 2.21 -13.51
N ASP A 37 9.98 3.43 -13.09
CA ASP A 37 11.34 3.80 -12.69
C ASP A 37 11.72 3.35 -11.27
N VAL A 38 10.73 3.01 -10.44
CA VAL A 38 10.91 2.72 -9.00
C VAL A 38 10.42 1.32 -8.60
N SER A 39 9.93 0.53 -9.55
CA SER A 39 9.34 -0.78 -9.30
C SER A 39 10.01 -1.89 -10.08
N LEU A 40 9.90 -3.10 -9.54
CA LEU A 40 10.10 -4.35 -10.25
C LEU A 40 8.71 -4.89 -10.59
N ILE A 41 8.47 -5.18 -11.86
CA ILE A 41 7.20 -5.71 -12.33
C ILE A 41 7.40 -7.17 -12.72
N ASP A 42 6.62 -8.07 -12.12
CA ASP A 42 6.48 -9.46 -12.55
C ASP A 42 5.09 -9.73 -13.13
N ASP A 43 4.80 -10.99 -13.46
CA ASP A 43 3.55 -11.39 -14.11
C ASP A 43 2.29 -11.10 -13.27
N LEU A 44 2.43 -10.99 -11.94
CA LEU A 44 1.31 -10.87 -11.01
C LEU A 44 1.34 -9.56 -10.22
N TYR A 45 2.52 -8.99 -9.99
CA TYR A 45 2.68 -7.86 -9.10
C TYR A 45 3.64 -6.77 -9.60
N ILE A 46 3.29 -5.54 -9.26
CA ILE A 46 4.20 -4.39 -9.20
C ILE A 46 4.77 -4.38 -7.78
N LYS A 47 6.10 -4.42 -7.66
CA LYS A 47 6.81 -4.46 -6.37
C LYS A 47 7.71 -3.25 -6.24
N VAL A 48 7.55 -2.51 -5.15
CA VAL A 48 8.39 -1.35 -4.82
C VAL A 48 9.04 -1.58 -3.46
N ILE A 49 10.36 -1.43 -3.39
CA ILE A 49 11.07 -1.44 -2.12
C ILE A 49 10.92 -0.05 -1.48
N ILE A 50 10.33 0.01 -0.29
CA ILE A 50 10.18 1.25 0.48
C ILE A 50 11.49 1.51 1.23
N THR A 51 12.31 2.39 0.68
CA THR A 51 13.51 2.92 1.32
C THR A 51 13.23 4.34 1.82
N GLN A 52 14.14 4.94 2.59
CA GLN A 52 14.02 6.36 2.93
C GLN A 52 13.99 7.24 1.67
N SER A 53 14.75 6.88 0.63
CA SER A 53 14.81 7.64 -0.62
C SER A 53 13.54 7.48 -1.45
N SER A 54 13.06 6.25 -1.66
CA SER A 54 11.89 5.99 -2.50
C SER A 54 10.59 6.43 -1.83
N ARG A 55 10.50 6.45 -0.49
CA ARG A 55 9.28 6.91 0.20
C ARG A 55 8.86 8.32 -0.23
N GLY A 56 9.79 9.27 -0.25
CA GLY A 56 9.50 10.65 -0.66
C GLY A 56 9.02 10.74 -2.12
N GLU A 57 9.68 10.00 -3.00
CA GLU A 57 9.32 9.91 -4.42
C GLU A 57 7.94 9.29 -4.63
N LEU A 58 7.64 8.19 -3.94
CA LEU A 58 6.35 7.52 -3.97
C LEU A 58 5.22 8.44 -3.50
N LEU A 59 5.40 9.13 -2.38
CA LEU A 59 4.42 10.09 -1.89
C LEU A 59 4.19 11.22 -2.90
N ALA A 60 5.25 11.71 -3.55
CA ALA A 60 5.14 12.72 -4.60
C ALA A 60 4.39 12.19 -5.85
N LEU A 61 4.63 10.94 -6.26
CA LEU A 61 3.89 10.29 -7.35
C LEU A 61 2.41 10.14 -6.99
N ILE A 62 2.10 9.71 -5.76
CA ILE A 62 0.73 9.59 -5.26
C ILE A 62 0.02 10.95 -5.24
N ASP A 63 0.72 12.01 -4.88
CA ASP A 63 0.16 13.35 -4.91
C ASP A 63 -0.06 13.89 -6.32
N LYS A 64 0.88 13.63 -7.23
CA LYS A 64 0.86 14.11 -8.63
C LYS A 64 -0.25 13.49 -9.46
N TYR A 65 -0.49 12.18 -9.32
CA TYR A 65 -1.45 11.49 -10.16
C TYR A 65 -2.82 11.32 -9.46
N PRO A 66 -3.93 11.41 -10.21
CA PRO A 66 -5.25 11.10 -9.67
C PRO A 66 -5.33 9.58 -9.45
N PHE A 67 -5.16 9.15 -8.20
CA PHE A 67 -5.44 7.77 -7.82
C PHE A 67 -6.95 7.53 -7.98
N HIS A 68 -7.30 6.69 -8.94
CA HIS A 68 -8.65 6.17 -9.08
C HIS A 68 -8.87 5.03 -8.07
N ASP A 69 -10.13 4.79 -7.69
CA ASP A 69 -10.53 3.78 -6.69
C ASP A 69 -10.39 2.33 -7.22
N TRP A 70 -9.29 1.97 -7.88
CA TRP A 70 -9.07 0.69 -8.58
C TRP A 70 -7.82 -0.06 -8.10
N ILE A 71 -7.42 0.10 -6.83
CA ILE A 71 -6.42 -0.80 -6.23
C ILE A 71 -7.13 -2.06 -5.76
N ILE A 72 -6.99 -3.15 -6.52
CA ILE A 72 -7.72 -4.40 -6.27
C ILE A 72 -7.08 -5.16 -5.10
N HIS A 73 -5.76 -5.36 -5.14
CA HIS A 73 -5.01 -6.01 -4.09
C HIS A 73 -3.66 -5.32 -3.86
N GLN A 74 -3.30 -5.12 -2.60
CA GLN A 74 -1.96 -4.68 -2.21
C GLN A 74 -1.56 -5.23 -0.85
N SER A 75 -0.25 -5.29 -0.65
CA SER A 75 0.37 -5.78 0.58
C SER A 75 1.61 -4.98 0.93
N ILE A 76 1.88 -4.80 2.22
CA ILE A 76 3.20 -4.41 2.74
C ILE A 76 3.84 -5.63 3.37
N ILE A 77 4.97 -6.06 2.82
CA ILE A 77 5.69 -7.27 3.22
C ILE A 77 7.05 -6.86 3.77
N ASP A 78 7.45 -7.39 4.92
CA ASP A 78 8.76 -7.10 5.50
C ASP A 78 9.90 -7.93 4.82
N PRO A 79 11.19 -7.65 5.12
CA PRO A 79 12.31 -8.41 4.57
C PRO A 79 12.32 -9.93 4.91
N LEU A 80 11.53 -10.35 5.90
CA LEU A 80 11.38 -11.74 6.31
C LEU A 80 10.17 -12.42 5.64
N ASN A 81 9.51 -11.74 4.70
CA ASN A 81 8.28 -12.14 4.02
C ASN A 81 7.05 -12.23 4.94
N VAL A 82 7.06 -11.52 6.07
CA VAL A 82 5.87 -11.35 6.90
C VAL A 82 4.98 -10.28 6.28
N CYS A 83 3.72 -10.64 6.04
CA CYS A 83 2.71 -9.69 5.61
C CYS A 83 2.29 -8.80 6.78
N LEU A 84 2.65 -7.51 6.72
CA LEU A 84 2.33 -6.55 7.77
C LEU A 84 0.99 -5.86 7.54
N MET A 85 0.60 -5.68 6.28
CA MET A 85 -0.68 -5.12 5.90
C MET A 85 -1.13 -5.73 4.57
N ASN A 86 -2.43 -6.02 4.43
CA ASN A 86 -3.08 -6.34 3.17
C ASN A 86 -4.35 -5.49 2.99
N SER A 87 -4.67 -5.16 1.75
CA SER A 87 -6.01 -4.67 1.38
C SER A 87 -6.54 -5.40 0.16
N PHE A 88 -7.85 -5.62 0.14
CA PHE A 88 -8.57 -6.34 -0.92
C PHE A 88 -9.74 -5.50 -1.45
N ASP A 89 -10.21 -5.88 -2.64
CA ASP A 89 -11.46 -5.42 -3.25
C ASP A 89 -11.64 -3.89 -3.23
N HIS A 90 -10.73 -3.17 -3.90
CA HIS A 90 -10.77 -1.70 -3.89
C HIS A 90 -10.58 -1.13 -2.49
N MET A 91 -9.73 -1.79 -1.70
CA MET A 91 -9.43 -1.42 -0.33
C MET A 91 -10.66 -1.47 0.60
N SER A 92 -11.76 -2.12 0.21
CA SER A 92 -12.94 -2.24 1.07
C SER A 92 -12.70 -3.14 2.28
N THR A 93 -11.71 -4.02 2.20
CA THR A 93 -11.30 -4.91 3.28
C THR A 93 -9.83 -4.72 3.56
N LEU A 94 -9.50 -4.37 4.80
CA LEU A 94 -8.11 -4.21 5.23
C LEU A 94 -7.78 -5.19 6.34
N ALA A 95 -6.56 -5.69 6.27
CA ALA A 95 -5.95 -6.51 7.29
C ALA A 95 -4.61 -5.90 7.70
N ILE A 96 -4.44 -5.61 8.99
CA ILE A 96 -3.21 -5.01 9.51
C ILE A 96 -2.69 -5.87 10.66
N ASN A 97 -1.44 -6.32 10.55
CA ASN A 97 -0.74 -7.01 11.63
C ASN A 97 -0.32 -6.00 12.71
N HIS A 98 -0.35 -6.39 13.98
CA HIS A 98 0.05 -5.51 15.10
C HIS A 98 1.50 -5.00 15.00
N SER A 99 2.36 -5.71 14.26
CA SER A 99 3.75 -5.30 14.01
C SER A 99 3.86 -4.15 13.00
N PHE A 100 2.77 -3.79 12.30
CA PHE A 100 2.75 -2.62 11.44
C PHE A 100 2.73 -1.33 12.29
N PRO A 101 3.62 -0.34 12.00
CA PRO A 101 3.69 0.89 12.77
C PRO A 101 2.36 1.67 12.80
N ASP A 102 1.98 2.13 13.99
CA ASP A 102 0.75 2.89 14.25
C ASP A 102 -0.54 2.22 13.74
N SER A 103 -0.56 0.88 13.69
CA SER A 103 -1.70 0.08 13.22
C SER A 103 -3.03 0.48 13.89
N GLU A 104 -3.06 0.68 15.21
CA GLU A 104 -4.27 1.12 15.93
C GLU A 104 -4.81 2.46 15.42
N SER A 105 -3.93 3.43 15.14
CA SER A 105 -4.33 4.75 14.65
C SER A 105 -4.88 4.68 13.23
N LEU A 106 -4.31 3.83 12.38
CA LEU A 106 -4.83 3.60 11.04
C LEU A 106 -6.22 2.99 11.11
N LEU A 107 -6.39 1.94 11.92
CA LEU A 107 -7.68 1.27 12.05
C LEU A 107 -8.77 2.19 12.58
N LEU A 108 -8.45 3.08 13.53
CA LEU A 108 -9.39 4.11 14.00
C LEU A 108 -9.76 5.11 12.89
N LYS A 109 -8.81 5.46 12.01
CA LYS A 109 -9.02 6.42 10.93
C LYS A 109 -9.86 5.84 9.77
N TYR A 110 -9.73 4.54 9.50
CA TYR A 110 -10.36 3.84 8.36
C TYR A 110 -11.46 2.85 8.79
N LYS A 111 -12.00 3.01 10.01
CA LYS A 111 -12.92 2.08 10.69
C LYS A 111 -14.23 1.73 9.95
N ASP A 112 -14.59 2.50 8.92
CA ASP A 112 -15.81 2.27 8.14
C ASP A 112 -15.63 1.23 7.02
N GLU A 113 -14.41 0.73 6.81
CA GLU A 113 -14.13 -0.40 5.91
C GLU A 113 -14.25 -1.73 6.68
N ASP A 114 -14.45 -2.86 5.97
CA ASP A 114 -14.53 -4.19 6.59
C ASP A 114 -13.12 -4.57 7.11
N LEU A 115 -12.78 -4.09 8.31
CA LEU A 115 -11.47 -4.24 8.92
C LEU A 115 -11.34 -5.55 9.68
N LEU A 116 -10.28 -6.31 9.39
CA LEU A 116 -9.91 -7.52 10.09
C LEU A 116 -8.53 -7.34 10.74
N PHE A 117 -8.38 -7.73 12.00
CA PHE A 117 -7.06 -7.96 12.56
C PHE A 117 -6.57 -9.34 12.13
N ILE A 118 -5.31 -9.43 11.73
CA ILE A 118 -4.64 -10.72 11.53
C ILE A 118 -3.54 -10.82 12.59
N GLU A 119 -3.69 -11.82 13.46
CA GLU A 119 -2.71 -12.17 14.52
C GLU A 119 -1.34 -12.53 13.92
#